data_AF-A0A662C412-F1
#
_entry.id   AF-A0A662C412-F1
#
_cell.length_a   1.000
_cell.length_b   1.000
_cell.length_c   1.000
_cell.angle_alpha   90.00
_cell.angle_beta   90.00
_cell.angle_gamma   90.00
#
_symmetry.space_group_name_H-M   'P 1'
#
loop_
_entity.id
_entity.type
_entity.pdbx_description
1 polymer ?
#
loop_
_entity_poly.entity_id
_entity_poly.type
_entity_poly.pdbx_seq_one_letter_code
_entity_poly.pdbx_strand_id
1 'polypeptide(L)'
;MGDKRMEKEPIYQILGRKLTILNGTRTYKYEDQIEEHIETIINSHFPNGSGFDTGCTLDLDKSNGDRIEVKIPYHTMDEHGYYAGWIDPVLIVTPSLSYGFEIRINWKGYNGKYKILLLDYFYDLFNTILEKTIEYQTINISREKTCISCGSKKIDTSEMASGLVCKNCEKTITKDLD
;
A
#
# COMPACT_ATOMS: atom_id res chain seq x y z
N MET A 1 13.34 21.50 3.63
CA MET A 1 13.15 20.62 2.46
C MET A 1 13.70 19.26 2.85
N GLY A 2 12.85 18.24 2.96
CA GLY A 2 13.33 16.88 3.25
C GLY A 2 14.18 16.36 2.10
N ASP A 3 15.23 15.62 2.42
CA ASP A 3 16.07 14.92 1.44
C ASP A 3 15.19 13.94 0.65
N LYS A 4 15.07 14.14 -0.67
CA LYS A 4 14.23 13.33 -1.56
C LYS A 4 15.10 12.23 -2.14
N ARG A 5 14.81 10.97 -1.78
CA ARG A 5 15.53 9.81 -2.31
C ARG A 5 14.63 9.03 -3.25
N MET A 6 15.25 8.47 -4.29
CA MET A 6 14.60 7.55 -5.22
C MET A 6 14.91 6.13 -4.75
N GLU A 7 13.86 5.34 -4.54
CA GLU A 7 13.96 3.95 -4.09
C GLU A 7 13.26 3.03 -5.10
N LYS A 8 13.65 1.74 -5.09
CA LYS A 8 13.10 0.70 -5.97
C LYS A 8 12.56 -0.44 -5.13
N GLU A 9 11.26 -0.66 -5.17
CA GLU A 9 10.62 -1.73 -4.41
C GLU A 9 9.39 -2.29 -5.15
N PRO A 10 8.95 -3.52 -4.83
CA PRO A 10 7.68 -4.05 -5.27
C PRO A 10 6.49 -3.18 -4.81
N ILE A 11 5.48 -3.03 -5.68
CA ILE A 11 4.30 -2.22 -5.40
C ILE A 11 3.63 -2.57 -4.07
N TYR A 12 3.50 -3.87 -3.73
CA TYR A 12 2.85 -4.27 -2.47
C TYR A 12 3.59 -3.75 -1.22
N GLN A 13 4.93 -3.70 -1.26
CA GLN A 13 5.75 -3.18 -0.15
C GLN A 13 5.63 -1.67 -0.02
N ILE A 14 5.59 -0.96 -1.15
CA ILE A 14 5.39 0.49 -1.19
C ILE A 14 4.04 0.84 -0.57
N LEU A 15 2.96 0.20 -1.03
CA LEU A 15 1.61 0.40 -0.51
C LEU A 15 1.55 0.07 0.99
N GLY A 16 2.06 -1.10 1.41
CA GLY A 16 2.07 -1.51 2.82
C GLY A 16 2.78 -0.49 3.72
N ARG A 17 3.97 -0.01 3.34
CA ARG A 17 4.68 1.01 4.14
C ARG A 17 3.93 2.33 4.18
N LYS A 18 3.36 2.79 3.06
CA LYS A 18 2.57 4.04 3.03
C LYS A 18 1.35 3.95 3.94
N LEU A 19 0.66 2.83 3.93
CA LEU A 19 -0.46 2.55 4.82
C LEU A 19 -0.03 2.50 6.29
N THR A 20 1.08 1.82 6.63
CA THR A 20 1.64 1.84 7.99
C THR A 20 1.90 3.26 8.49
N ILE A 21 2.44 4.12 7.63
CA ILE A 21 2.65 5.53 7.96
C ILE A 21 1.31 6.20 8.20
N LEU A 22 0.38 6.12 7.24
CA LEU A 22 -0.94 6.74 7.30
C LEU A 22 -1.70 6.36 8.57
N ASN A 23 -1.74 5.07 8.92
CA ASN A 23 -2.44 4.61 10.13
C ASN A 23 -1.71 4.99 11.43
N GLY A 24 -0.38 5.16 11.40
CA GLY A 24 0.44 5.54 12.55
C GLY A 24 0.57 7.05 12.75
N THR A 25 0.38 7.85 11.71
CA THR A 25 0.48 9.32 11.74
C THR A 25 -0.91 9.94 11.65
N ARG A 26 -1.71 9.87 12.72
CA ARG A 26 -2.92 10.72 12.87
C ARG A 26 -2.61 12.21 13.06
N THR A 27 -1.38 12.63 12.80
CA THR A 27 -0.96 14.03 12.79
C THR A 27 -1.02 14.56 11.36
N TYR A 28 -2.11 15.26 11.05
CA TYR A 28 -2.59 15.94 9.82
C TYR A 28 -1.58 16.50 8.79
N LYS A 29 -0.27 16.52 9.03
CA LYS A 29 0.68 17.30 8.21
C LYS A 29 1.04 16.66 6.86
N TYR A 30 0.87 15.35 6.69
CA TYR A 30 1.33 14.63 5.49
C TYR A 30 0.34 13.59 4.97
N GLU A 31 -0.86 13.52 5.54
CA GLU A 31 -1.92 12.57 5.18
C GLU A 31 -2.27 12.69 3.69
N ASP A 32 -2.66 13.90 3.25
CA ASP A 32 -3.00 14.19 1.84
C ASP A 32 -1.89 13.78 0.85
N GLN A 33 -0.62 14.04 1.18
CA GLN A 33 0.51 13.70 0.31
C GLN A 33 0.74 12.18 0.20
N ILE A 34 0.45 11.45 1.28
CA ILE A 34 0.58 10.00 1.30
C ILE A 34 -0.58 9.38 0.50
N GLU A 35 -1.80 9.88 0.68
CA GLU A 35 -2.98 9.45 -0.08
C GLU A 35 -2.80 9.71 -1.57
N GLU A 36 -2.38 10.92 -1.97
CA GLU A 36 -2.10 11.27 -3.37
C GLU A 36 -1.05 10.35 -3.99
N HIS A 37 0.00 9.99 -3.22
CA HIS A 37 1.00 9.03 -3.68
C HIS A 37 0.44 7.62 -3.84
N ILE A 38 -0.41 7.16 -2.92
CA ILE A 38 -1.09 5.86 -3.04
C ILE A 38 -1.98 5.85 -4.29
N GLU A 39 -2.80 6.88 -4.47
CA GLU A 39 -3.68 7.02 -5.64
C GLU A 39 -2.89 7.04 -6.95
N THR A 40 -1.76 7.76 -6.98
CA THR A 40 -0.87 7.80 -8.14
C THR A 40 -0.35 6.42 -8.50
N ILE A 41 0.06 5.61 -7.51
CA ILE A 41 0.53 4.23 -7.73
C ILE A 41 -0.60 3.37 -8.30
N ILE A 42 -1.80 3.45 -7.73
CA ILE A 42 -2.97 2.70 -8.22
C ILE A 42 -3.28 3.12 -9.66
N ASN A 43 -3.49 4.40 -9.91
CA ASN A 43 -3.86 4.92 -11.24
C ASN A 43 -2.80 4.66 -12.32
N SER A 44 -1.52 4.58 -11.95
CA SER A 44 -0.42 4.38 -12.91
C SER A 44 -0.10 2.91 -13.22
N HIS A 45 -0.51 1.98 -12.34
CA HIS A 45 -0.04 0.59 -12.43
C HIS A 45 -1.13 -0.47 -12.34
N PHE A 46 -2.29 -0.15 -11.76
CA PHE A 46 -3.44 -1.05 -11.73
C PHE A 46 -4.15 -1.02 -13.10
N PRO A 47 -4.89 -2.07 -13.45
CA PRO A 47 -5.51 -2.16 -14.77
C PRO A 47 -6.53 -1.05 -14.99
N ASN A 48 -6.54 -0.55 -16.22
CA ASN A 48 -7.52 0.38 -16.76
C ASN A 48 -7.92 -0.11 -18.16
N GLY A 49 -9.20 -0.39 -18.37
CA GLY A 49 -9.73 -1.05 -19.57
C GLY A 49 -9.71 -2.58 -19.51
N SER A 50 -10.06 -3.25 -20.61
CA SER A 50 -10.23 -4.72 -20.69
C SER A 50 -11.14 -5.31 -19.60
N GLY A 51 -12.21 -4.58 -19.28
CA GLY A 51 -13.09 -4.91 -18.16
C GLY A 51 -13.03 -3.90 -17.01
N PHE A 52 -11.87 -3.28 -16.77
CA PHE A 52 -11.63 -2.37 -15.66
C PHE A 52 -11.85 -0.90 -16.04
N ASP A 53 -13.03 -0.55 -16.57
CA ASP A 53 -13.23 0.78 -17.17
C ASP A 53 -13.40 1.91 -16.15
N THR A 54 -13.79 1.59 -14.91
CA THR A 54 -13.96 2.57 -13.83
C THR A 54 -12.73 2.68 -12.92
N GLY A 55 -11.67 1.93 -13.24
CA GLY A 55 -10.42 1.91 -12.49
C GLY A 55 -10.50 1.16 -11.16
N CYS A 56 -9.33 0.87 -10.60
CA CYS A 56 -9.20 0.26 -9.28
C CYS A 56 -9.10 1.35 -8.22
N THR A 57 -9.63 1.11 -7.02
CA THR A 57 -9.53 2.07 -5.90
C THR A 57 -9.16 1.35 -4.61
N LEU A 58 -8.26 1.94 -3.82
CA LEU A 58 -7.85 1.39 -2.54
C LEU A 58 -8.82 1.82 -1.44
N ASP A 59 -9.28 0.88 -0.61
CA ASP A 59 -10.17 1.13 0.53
C ASP A 59 -9.31 1.49 1.75
N LEU A 60 -9.01 2.79 1.92
CA LEU A 60 -8.11 3.30 2.97
C LEU A 60 -8.59 2.95 4.39
N ASP A 61 -9.91 2.90 4.61
CA ASP A 61 -10.51 2.57 5.91
C ASP A 61 -10.27 1.10 6.32
N LYS A 62 -10.16 0.21 5.33
CA LYS A 62 -9.92 -1.23 5.54
C LYS A 62 -8.48 -1.65 5.29
N SER A 63 -7.64 -0.73 4.86
CA SER A 63 -6.25 -1.00 4.51
C SER A 63 -5.30 -0.52 5.60
N ASN A 64 -4.27 -1.30 5.86
CA ASN A 64 -3.17 -1.00 6.76
C ASN A 64 -1.88 -1.70 6.32
N GLY A 65 -0.82 -1.59 7.12
CA GLY A 65 0.47 -2.23 6.84
C GLY A 65 0.42 -3.74 6.61
N ASP A 66 -0.55 -4.43 7.22
CA ASP A 66 -0.69 -5.88 7.18
C ASP A 66 -1.88 -6.34 6.32
N ARG A 67 -2.59 -5.41 5.67
CA ARG A 67 -3.77 -5.73 4.85
C ARG A 67 -4.03 -4.63 3.84
N ILE A 68 -4.07 -4.97 2.56
CA ILE A 68 -4.44 -4.02 1.49
C ILE A 68 -5.74 -4.49 0.86
N GLU A 69 -6.77 -3.64 0.85
CA GLU A 69 -8.04 -3.90 0.16
C GLU A 69 -8.20 -2.97 -1.04
N VAL A 70 -8.37 -3.55 -2.23
CA VAL A 70 -8.60 -2.81 -3.47
C VAL A 70 -9.93 -3.23 -4.08
N LYS A 71 -10.81 -2.26 -4.34
CA LYS A 71 -12.02 -2.46 -5.14
C LYS A 71 -11.63 -2.52 -6.60
N ILE A 72 -12.07 -3.57 -7.28
CA ILE A 72 -11.67 -3.88 -8.65
C ILE A 72 -12.92 -4.07 -9.53
N PRO A 73 -13.75 -3.02 -9.70
CA PRO A 73 -14.96 -3.08 -10.51
C PRO A 73 -14.64 -3.55 -11.93
N TYR A 74 -15.44 -4.48 -12.44
CA TYR A 74 -15.16 -5.17 -13.68
C TYR A 74 -16.44 -5.40 -14.50
N HIS A 75 -16.42 -5.06 -15.79
CA HIS A 75 -17.48 -5.44 -16.71
C HIS A 75 -17.20 -6.82 -17.28
N THR A 76 -18.20 -7.68 -17.23
CA THR A 76 -18.14 -9.02 -17.81
C THR A 76 -18.66 -9.02 -19.24
N MET A 77 -18.13 -9.94 -20.04
CA MET A 77 -18.61 -10.23 -21.40
C MET A 77 -19.23 -11.63 -21.45
N ASP A 78 -20.20 -11.82 -22.33
CA ASP A 78 -20.74 -13.15 -22.64
C ASP A 78 -19.84 -13.90 -23.64
N GLU A 79 -20.24 -15.13 -23.99
CA GLU A 79 -19.48 -15.98 -24.92
C GLU A 79 -19.41 -15.46 -26.36
N HIS A 80 -20.20 -14.46 -26.71
CA HIS A 80 -20.20 -13.81 -28.01
C HIS A 80 -19.51 -12.44 -27.98
N GLY A 81 -18.98 -12.05 -26.81
CA GLY A 81 -18.30 -10.78 -26.61
C GLY A 81 -19.24 -9.59 -26.40
N TYR A 82 -20.51 -9.82 -26.05
CA TYR A 82 -21.42 -8.75 -25.66
C TYR A 82 -21.34 -8.48 -24.16
N TYR A 83 -21.73 -7.26 -23.76
CA TYR A 83 -21.78 -6.87 -22.36
C TYR A 83 -22.76 -7.77 -21.56
N ALA A 84 -22.25 -8.34 -20.46
CA ALA A 84 -22.99 -9.29 -19.62
C ALA A 84 -23.29 -8.77 -18.20
N GLY A 85 -22.80 -7.58 -17.84
CA GLY A 85 -23.06 -6.94 -16.55
C GLY A 85 -21.79 -6.52 -15.80
N TRP A 86 -21.98 -5.75 -14.73
CA TRP A 86 -20.92 -5.33 -13.80
C TRP A 86 -20.82 -6.27 -12.60
N ILE A 87 -19.61 -6.42 -12.10
CA ILE A 87 -19.29 -7.07 -10.84
C ILE A 87 -18.28 -6.21 -10.07
N ASP A 88 -18.35 -6.26 -8.74
CA ASP A 88 -17.51 -5.46 -7.84
C ASP A 88 -16.69 -6.36 -6.89
N PRO A 89 -15.71 -7.12 -7.40
CA PRO A 89 -14.83 -7.90 -6.56
C PRO A 89 -13.93 -7.01 -5.71
N VAL A 90 -13.43 -7.59 -4.62
CA VAL A 90 -12.45 -6.95 -3.73
C VAL A 90 -11.20 -7.82 -3.70
N LEU A 91 -10.09 -7.25 -4.12
CA LEU A 91 -8.75 -7.81 -3.96
C LEU A 91 -8.28 -7.54 -2.53
N ILE A 92 -7.85 -8.59 -1.83
CA ILE A 92 -7.30 -8.52 -0.48
C ILE A 92 -5.88 -9.08 -0.55
N VAL A 93 -4.90 -8.27 -0.15
CA VAL A 93 -3.50 -8.65 -0.07
C VAL A 93 -3.07 -8.70 1.39
N THR A 94 -2.45 -9.79 1.80
CA THR A 94 -1.91 -9.94 3.16
C THR A 94 -0.45 -10.40 3.12
N PRO A 95 0.41 -9.97 4.05
CA PRO A 95 1.81 -10.38 4.06
C PRO A 95 1.94 -11.88 4.32
N SER A 96 2.97 -12.49 3.73
CA SER A 96 3.33 -13.90 3.92
C SER A 96 4.82 -14.04 4.12
N LEU A 97 5.24 -14.62 5.24
CA LEU A 97 6.66 -14.82 5.52
C LEU A 97 7.31 -15.84 4.57
N SER A 98 6.52 -16.78 4.01
CA SER A 98 7.03 -17.81 3.10
C SER A 98 6.99 -17.40 1.63
N TYR A 99 6.03 -16.55 1.25
CA TYR A 99 5.76 -16.21 -0.16
C TYR A 99 5.85 -14.71 -0.47
N GLY A 100 6.19 -13.86 0.51
CA GLY A 100 6.13 -12.40 0.40
C GLY A 100 4.73 -11.87 0.71
N PHE A 101 3.73 -12.26 -0.09
CA PHE A 101 2.31 -11.93 0.14
C PHE A 101 1.36 -13.04 -0.34
N GLU A 102 0.10 -12.96 0.07
CA GLU A 102 -1.01 -13.76 -0.43
C GLU A 102 -2.08 -12.85 -1.03
N ILE A 103 -2.71 -13.30 -2.13
CA ILE A 103 -3.87 -12.65 -2.73
C ILE A 103 -5.12 -13.48 -2.42
N ARG A 104 -6.20 -12.79 -2.04
CA ARG A 104 -7.56 -13.33 -2.00
C ARG A 104 -8.49 -12.38 -2.74
N ILE A 105 -9.36 -12.93 -3.58
CA ILE A 105 -10.38 -12.12 -4.27
C ILE A 105 -11.75 -12.50 -3.74
N ASN A 106 -12.45 -11.53 -3.16
CA ASN A 106 -13.79 -11.71 -2.64
C ASN A 106 -14.84 -11.26 -3.67
N TRP A 107 -15.78 -12.16 -3.98
CA TRP A 107 -16.79 -11.99 -5.03
C TRP A 107 -18.19 -12.03 -4.44
N LYS A 108 -18.48 -11.13 -3.50
CA LYS A 108 -19.72 -11.17 -2.72
C LYS A 108 -20.94 -11.23 -3.65
N GLY A 109 -21.68 -12.33 -3.61
CA GLY A 109 -22.92 -12.51 -4.38
C GLY A 109 -22.77 -12.92 -5.85
N TYR A 110 -21.56 -13.06 -6.39
CA TYR A 110 -21.36 -13.53 -7.76
C TYR A 110 -21.14 -15.05 -7.82
N ASN A 111 -22.05 -15.74 -8.52
CA ASN A 111 -22.02 -17.18 -8.79
C ASN A 111 -22.06 -17.48 -10.30
N GLY A 112 -21.55 -16.57 -11.13
CA GLY A 112 -21.58 -16.75 -12.59
C GLY A 112 -20.69 -17.90 -13.08
N LYS A 113 -21.05 -18.47 -14.23
CA LYS A 113 -20.37 -19.64 -14.83
C LYS A 113 -18.87 -19.45 -15.07
N TYR A 114 -18.41 -18.21 -15.21
CA TYR A 114 -17.01 -17.86 -15.49
C TYR A 114 -16.20 -17.47 -14.26
N LYS A 115 -16.75 -17.59 -13.04
CA LYS A 115 -16.08 -17.17 -11.81
C LYS A 115 -14.66 -17.74 -11.65
N ILE A 116 -14.47 -19.02 -11.97
CA ILE A 116 -13.15 -19.68 -11.84
C ILE A 116 -12.15 -19.12 -12.85
N LEU A 117 -12.56 -18.89 -14.10
CA LEU A 117 -11.67 -18.32 -15.12
C LEU A 117 -11.32 -16.87 -14.80
N LEU A 118 -12.28 -16.08 -14.32
CA LEU A 118 -12.04 -14.70 -13.89
C LEU A 118 -11.14 -14.65 -12.65
N LEU A 119 -11.28 -15.60 -11.72
CA LEU A 119 -10.40 -15.73 -10.56
C LEU A 119 -8.94 -15.96 -10.98
N ASP A 120 -8.71 -16.88 -11.89
CA ASP A 120 -7.37 -17.20 -12.42
C ASP A 120 -6.77 -15.99 -13.13
N TYR A 121 -7.53 -15.37 -14.04
CA TYR A 121 -7.13 -14.15 -14.74
C TYR A 121 -6.78 -13.01 -13.78
N PHE A 122 -7.61 -12.75 -12.78
CA PHE A 122 -7.36 -11.68 -11.82
C PHE A 122 -6.17 -12.01 -10.92
N TYR A 123 -6.01 -13.26 -10.51
CA TYR A 123 -4.88 -13.68 -9.70
C TYR A 123 -3.57 -13.41 -10.43
N ASP A 124 -3.44 -13.88 -11.68
CA ASP A 124 -2.24 -13.67 -12.50
C ASP A 124 -1.96 -12.18 -12.74
N LEU A 125 -3.01 -11.42 -13.09
CA LEU A 125 -2.90 -9.99 -13.36
C LEU A 125 -2.41 -9.22 -12.12
N PHE A 126 -3.08 -9.41 -10.97
CA PHE A 126 -2.74 -8.66 -9.76
C PHE A 126 -1.46 -9.17 -9.12
N ASN A 127 -1.12 -10.45 -9.22
CA ASN A 127 0.18 -10.94 -8.76
C ASN A 127 1.32 -10.27 -9.52
N THR A 128 1.21 -10.23 -10.86
CA THR A 128 2.19 -9.57 -11.73
C THR A 128 2.34 -8.08 -11.41
N ILE A 129 1.23 -7.38 -11.17
CA ILE A 129 1.25 -5.96 -10.83
C ILE A 129 1.89 -5.75 -9.45
N LEU A 130 1.50 -6.51 -8.44
CA LEU A 130 1.97 -6.32 -7.06
C LEU A 130 3.47 -6.62 -6.93
N GLU A 131 3.98 -7.62 -7.65
CA GLU A 131 5.42 -7.97 -7.68
C GLU A 131 6.26 -6.97 -8.49
N LYS A 132 5.64 -6.18 -9.37
CA LYS A 132 6.35 -5.21 -10.20
C LYS A 132 7.14 -4.24 -9.33
N THR A 133 8.46 -4.22 -9.53
CA THR A 133 9.33 -3.24 -8.90
C THR A 133 9.25 -1.92 -9.64
N ILE A 134 8.99 -0.84 -8.92
CA ILE A 134 8.90 0.52 -9.47
C ILE A 134 9.85 1.47 -8.76
N GLU A 135 10.27 2.51 -9.48
CA GLU A 135 10.96 3.65 -8.89
C GLU A 135 9.94 4.62 -8.27
N TYR A 136 10.17 5.02 -7.03
CA TYR A 136 9.27 5.96 -6.35
C TYR A 136 10.05 6.87 -5.40
N GLN A 137 9.47 8.04 -5.15
CA GLN A 137 10.06 9.03 -4.24
C GLN A 137 9.68 8.72 -2.79
N THR A 138 10.68 8.55 -1.93
CA THR A 138 10.45 8.51 -0.48
C THR A 138 10.36 9.91 0.09
N ILE A 139 9.41 10.07 1.01
CA ILE A 139 9.30 11.26 1.85
C ILE A 139 10.04 10.90 3.13
N ASN A 140 11.16 11.55 3.38
CA ASN A 140 11.83 11.46 4.68
C ASN A 140 10.93 12.12 5.73
N ILE A 141 10.13 11.31 6.41
CA ILE A 141 9.36 11.75 7.57
C ILE A 141 10.33 11.78 8.74
N SER A 142 11.03 12.89 8.92
CA SER A 142 11.84 13.10 10.12
C SER A 142 10.90 13.08 11.33
N ARG A 143 10.84 11.96 12.06
CA ARG A 143 10.18 11.94 13.37
C ARG A 143 11.04 12.80 14.30
N GLU A 144 10.52 13.93 14.75
CA GLU A 144 11.17 14.70 15.82
C GLU A 144 11.10 13.89 17.12
N LYS A 145 12.12 13.08 17.37
CA LYS A 145 12.30 12.43 18.66
C LYS A 145 13.04 13.38 19.61
N THR A 146 12.54 13.47 20.84
CA THR A 146 13.19 14.19 21.94
C THR A 146 13.86 13.17 22.85
N CYS A 147 15.13 13.40 23.20
CA CYS A 147 15.79 12.53 24.15
C CYS A 147 15.15 12.68 25.54
N ILE A 148 14.67 11.58 26.12
CA ILE A 148 14.09 11.57 27.48
C ILE A 148 15.11 11.99 28.53
N SER A 149 16.39 11.69 28.34
CA SER A 149 17.40 11.97 29.36
C SER A 149 17.92 13.40 29.36
N CYS A 150 17.94 14.10 28.23
CA CYS A 150 18.57 15.42 28.14
C CYS A 150 17.73 16.48 27.43
N GLY A 151 16.51 16.14 26.99
CA GLY A 151 15.59 17.07 26.34
C GLY A 151 16.03 17.56 24.97
N SER A 152 17.17 17.10 24.44
CA SER A 152 17.66 17.53 23.14
C SER A 152 16.72 17.03 22.03
N LYS A 153 16.22 17.95 21.21
CA LYS A 153 15.57 17.63 19.94
C LYS A 153 16.63 17.26 18.91
N LYS A 154 16.32 16.28 18.07
CA LYS A 154 17.07 15.77 16.89
C LYS A 154 17.70 14.41 17.14
N ILE A 155 16.97 13.38 16.74
CA ILE A 155 17.60 12.15 16.29
C ILE A 155 16.96 11.83 14.95
N ASP A 156 17.75 12.05 13.90
CA ASP A 156 17.43 11.70 12.52
C ASP A 156 17.24 10.18 12.47
N THR A 157 16.03 9.74 12.13
CA THR A 157 15.59 8.33 12.21
C THR A 157 15.72 7.61 10.87
N SER A 158 16.56 8.11 9.97
CA SER A 158 16.80 7.53 8.64
C SER A 158 17.35 6.08 8.63
N GLU A 159 17.66 5.50 9.81
CA GLU A 159 18.13 4.12 9.95
C GLU A 159 17.30 3.36 11.02
N MET A 160 16.19 2.73 10.62
CA MET A 160 15.31 1.94 11.50
C MET A 160 15.87 0.56 11.90
N ALA A 161 17.19 0.37 11.99
CA ALA A 161 17.77 -0.98 12.15
C ALA A 161 18.46 -1.27 13.50
N SER A 162 18.74 -0.30 14.37
CA SER A 162 19.33 -0.61 15.69
C SER A 162 19.18 0.56 16.65
N GLY A 163 18.90 0.25 17.92
CA GLY A 163 18.55 1.18 19.01
C GLY A 163 19.07 2.61 18.84
N LEU A 164 18.16 3.57 18.76
CA LEU A 164 18.50 4.97 18.59
C LEU A 164 19.24 5.47 19.83
N VAL A 165 20.47 5.97 19.65
CA VAL A 165 21.28 6.57 20.71
C VAL A 165 21.30 8.09 20.54
N CYS A 166 21.10 8.83 21.62
CA CYS A 166 21.15 10.29 21.60
C CYS A 166 22.59 10.78 21.39
N LYS A 167 22.84 11.54 20.32
CA LYS A 167 24.17 12.13 20.04
C LYS A 167 24.66 13.13 21.09
N ASN A 168 23.77 13.64 21.95
CA ASN A 168 24.11 14.60 23.00
C ASN A 168 24.46 13.96 24.35
N CYS A 169 23.90 12.79 24.66
CA CYS A 169 24.10 12.16 25.98
C CYS A 169 24.35 10.65 25.92
N GLU A 170 24.50 10.09 24.72
CA GLU A 170 24.83 8.68 24.45
C GLU A 170 23.86 7.65 25.06
N LYS A 171 22.64 8.08 25.41
CA LYS A 171 21.61 7.20 25.99
C LYS A 171 20.57 6.80 24.95
N THR A 172 20.01 5.60 25.11
CA THR A 172 18.97 5.04 24.23
C THR A 172 17.68 5.88 24.29
N ILE A 173 17.10 6.23 23.14
CA ILE A 173 15.77 6.87 23.07
C ILE A 173 14.71 5.81 23.36
N THR A 174 13.86 6.03 24.35
CA THR A 174 12.87 5.03 24.75
C THR A 174 11.39 5.41 24.59
N LYS A 175 11.02 6.53 23.95
CA LYS A 175 9.60 6.78 23.62
C LYS A 175 9.41 7.49 22.29
N ASP A 176 8.51 6.95 21.48
CA ASP A 176 7.79 7.72 20.46
C ASP A 176 6.87 8.73 21.20
N LEU A 177 6.75 9.94 20.69
CA LEU A 177 5.77 10.91 21.21
C LEU A 177 4.43 10.58 20.54
N ASP A 178 3.38 10.44 21.36
CA ASP A 178 1.98 10.23 20.94
C ASP A 178 1.47 11.34 20.01
#